data_AF-A0A971JL22-F1
#
_entry.id   AF-A0A971JL22-F1
#
_cell.length_a   1.000
_cell.length_b   1.000
_cell.length_c   1.000
_cell.angle_alpha   90.00
_cell.angle_beta   90.00
_cell.angle_gamma   90.00
#
_symmetry.space_group_name_H-M   'P 1'
#
loop_
_entity.id
_entity.type
_entity.pdbx_description
1 polymer ?
#
loop_
_entity_poly.entity_id
_entity_poly.type
_entity_poly.pdbx_seq_one_letter_code
_entity_poly.pdbx_strand_id
1 'polypeptide(L)'
;MRPLPLGKGLPPMDSVSPDPWIPANNSVRGGKAVGDWSEQPLPDWQTKGKVTAPRVVLAKLASNRDIEATNRYLRESTPWSGAGSNWLLFKGDYDFTLTTLTTILYLFGNDPDRLYPETLRHLLEVLLTEEGDTPLVTAPLTFGLVLDTENHHLMTEGSRYLKNQWLRNYGDAEQRGNPLYDNEANGMAAWISAYLDLMIHEGVYEFNSNPYAGYTLQALLNLEAFPESPVIRRKARYLLDIMNLQYALGSLDLRRNPPFRRRYEKTDETELNDDPHSAYMRAWLQLSQERVPPEWEMNRYSGHVLLAELLPYRLPKDIAAWTVRKEVPYFVRFGRGPSGCPEIYSGGPGYLLSAGGANRGFRSHIVARPVTLLLSDGSTEIQDCFHIRGKGPWFSWNTTGVYSRFACANGSVHVPATMQPVAEGYGWRIYRAVRPKDFLIAVYEDKRVGILSLFPECAQTPESLLEAILAVNGDSESLRTRFIHPDGTVLEYEPDAPKGTWVMETADGQALERAYDAWPQFIGDLAPIHFSR
;
A
#
# COMPACT_ATOMS: atom_id res chain seq x y z
N MET A 1 5.50 -2.56 -23.13
CA MET A 1 6.01 -3.71 -22.32
C MET A 1 5.07 -4.89 -22.50
N ARG A 2 5.47 -6.13 -22.20
CA ARG A 2 4.50 -7.24 -22.14
C ARG A 2 3.70 -7.11 -20.84
N PRO A 3 2.36 -7.23 -20.85
CA PRO A 3 1.55 -7.21 -19.63
C PRO A 3 2.08 -8.21 -18.60
N LEU A 4 2.14 -7.81 -17.33
CA LEU A 4 2.36 -8.74 -16.24
C LEU A 4 1.05 -9.52 -16.02
N PRO A 5 1.04 -10.85 -16.15
CA PRO A 5 -0.18 -11.60 -15.88
C PRO A 5 -0.62 -11.34 -14.43
N LEU A 6 -1.92 -11.17 -14.20
CA LEU A 6 -2.46 -11.01 -12.84
C LEU A 6 -2.08 -12.23 -11.98
N GLY A 7 -2.19 -13.43 -12.54
CA GLY A 7 -1.88 -14.68 -11.86
C GLY A 7 -3.12 -15.41 -11.35
N LYS A 8 -2.96 -16.69 -11.03
CA LYS A 8 -4.08 -17.54 -10.57
C LYS A 8 -4.45 -17.17 -9.14
N GLY A 9 -5.74 -16.94 -8.88
CA GLY A 9 -6.25 -16.62 -7.55
C GLY A 9 -6.61 -15.14 -7.34
N LEU A 10 -6.21 -14.23 -8.24
CA LEU A 10 -6.76 -12.88 -8.25
C LEU A 10 -8.19 -12.88 -8.80
N PRO A 11 -9.16 -12.24 -8.12
CA PRO A 11 -10.51 -12.11 -8.65
C PRO A 11 -10.48 -11.34 -9.97
N PRO A 12 -11.27 -11.73 -10.98
CA PRO A 12 -11.34 -11.02 -12.24
C PRO A 12 -12.08 -9.68 -12.10
N MET A 13 -11.80 -8.71 -12.96
CA MET A 13 -12.37 -7.36 -12.86
C MET A 13 -13.90 -7.32 -13.01
N ASP A 14 -14.47 -8.25 -13.77
CA ASP A 14 -15.92 -8.39 -13.95
C ASP A 14 -16.65 -8.77 -12.65
N SER A 15 -15.95 -9.35 -11.67
CA SER A 15 -16.48 -9.61 -10.32
C SER A 15 -16.70 -8.34 -9.48
N VAL A 16 -16.16 -7.20 -9.90
CA VAL A 16 -16.34 -5.92 -9.23
C VAL A 16 -17.61 -5.24 -9.77
N SER A 17 -18.54 -4.93 -8.86
CA SER A 17 -19.74 -4.15 -9.22
C SER A 17 -19.34 -2.79 -9.82
N PRO A 18 -20.02 -2.32 -10.89
CA PRO A 18 -19.86 -0.97 -11.41
C PRO A 18 -20.66 0.09 -10.63
N ASP A 19 -21.58 -0.33 -9.77
CA ASP A 19 -22.54 0.57 -9.14
C ASP A 19 -21.87 1.36 -8.01
N PRO A 20 -22.15 2.67 -7.86
CA PRO A 20 -21.65 3.42 -6.72
C PRO A 20 -22.18 2.79 -5.44
N TRP A 21 -21.31 2.66 -4.43
CA TRP A 21 -21.80 2.28 -3.11
C TRP A 21 -22.61 3.43 -2.54
N ILE A 22 -23.89 3.20 -2.29
CA ILE A 22 -24.80 4.17 -1.68
C ILE A 22 -24.88 3.84 -0.19
N PRO A 23 -24.38 4.69 0.72
CA PRO A 23 -24.57 4.49 2.15
C PRO A 23 -26.07 4.44 2.48
N ALA A 24 -26.48 3.48 3.31
CA ALA A 24 -27.87 3.31 3.72
C ALA A 24 -28.46 4.50 4.51
N ASN A 25 -27.61 5.42 5.00
CA ASN A 25 -28.03 6.63 5.72
C ASN A 25 -27.22 7.86 5.24
N ASN A 26 -27.93 8.91 4.82
CA ASN A 26 -27.40 10.25 4.51
C ASN A 26 -27.03 11.06 5.77
N SER A 27 -27.08 10.47 6.97
CA SER A 27 -26.73 11.17 8.21
C SER A 27 -25.22 11.28 8.36
N VAL A 28 -24.69 12.47 8.05
CA VAL A 28 -23.34 12.99 8.34
C VAL A 28 -22.22 11.99 8.08
N ARG A 29 -21.62 12.07 6.87
CA ARG A 29 -20.26 11.55 6.65
C ARG A 29 -19.32 12.34 7.57
N GLY A 30 -18.97 11.79 8.72
CA GLY A 30 -18.15 12.46 9.71
C GLY A 30 -17.75 11.52 10.83
N GLY A 31 -16.57 10.91 10.72
CA GLY A 31 -15.95 10.19 11.83
C GLY A 31 -15.04 11.11 12.64
N LYS A 32 -14.18 10.50 13.46
CA LYS A 32 -13.28 11.23 14.35
C LYS A 32 -12.34 12.14 13.54
N ALA A 33 -11.86 11.70 12.37
CA ALA A 33 -10.92 12.48 11.58
C ALA A 33 -11.57 13.75 11.01
N VAL A 34 -12.83 13.69 10.55
CA VAL A 34 -13.57 14.90 10.15
C VAL A 34 -13.67 15.89 11.32
N GLY A 35 -14.00 15.41 12.52
CA GLY A 35 -14.04 16.23 13.73
C GLY A 35 -12.70 16.91 14.01
N ASP A 36 -11.64 16.11 14.19
CA ASP A 36 -10.28 16.56 14.54
C ASP A 36 -9.72 17.58 13.52
N TRP A 37 -9.91 17.32 12.22
CA TRP A 37 -9.41 18.23 11.17
C TRP A 37 -10.23 19.52 11.07
N SER A 38 -11.53 19.47 11.36
CA SER A 38 -12.38 20.66 11.32
C SER A 38 -12.14 21.62 12.50
N GLU A 39 -11.53 21.14 13.60
CA GLU A 39 -11.08 21.93 14.74
C GLU A 39 -9.83 22.76 14.46
N GLN A 40 -9.04 22.36 13.47
CA GLN A 40 -7.81 23.08 13.15
C GLN A 40 -8.11 24.49 12.61
N PRO A 41 -7.26 25.49 12.92
CA PRO A 41 -7.35 26.79 12.29
C PRO A 41 -7.05 26.66 10.79
N LEU A 42 -7.61 27.57 9.99
CA LEU A 42 -7.26 27.69 8.57
C LEU A 42 -5.77 28.08 8.48
N PRO A 43 -4.88 27.21 7.95
CA PRO A 43 -3.46 27.49 7.92
C PRO A 43 -3.11 28.43 6.76
N ASP A 44 -1.86 28.86 6.64
CA ASP A 44 -1.43 29.66 5.49
C ASP A 44 -1.45 28.83 4.19
N TRP A 45 -2.19 29.29 3.16
CA TRP A 45 -2.37 28.54 1.92
C TRP A 45 -1.06 28.42 1.12
N GLN A 46 -0.20 29.43 1.13
CA GLN A 46 1.01 29.45 0.31
C GLN A 46 2.07 28.45 0.81
N THR A 47 2.13 28.21 2.12
CA THR A 47 3.10 27.31 2.76
C THR A 47 2.51 25.96 3.15
N LYS A 48 1.20 25.87 3.39
CA LYS A 48 0.50 24.63 3.78
C LYS A 48 -0.51 24.15 2.74
N GLY A 49 -0.52 24.76 1.56
CA GLY A 49 -1.44 24.45 0.45
C GLY A 49 -1.29 23.05 -0.14
N LYS A 50 -0.11 22.42 -0.04
CA LYS A 50 0.12 21.10 -0.65
C LYS A 50 -0.85 20.02 -0.16
N VAL A 51 -1.11 19.96 1.15
CA VAL A 51 -1.91 18.87 1.76
C VAL A 51 -2.80 19.38 2.88
N THR A 52 -2.22 20.11 3.83
CA THR A 52 -2.90 20.46 5.09
C THR A 52 -4.05 21.42 4.87
N ALA A 53 -3.84 22.55 4.18
CA ALA A 53 -4.87 23.57 4.01
C ALA A 53 -6.11 23.05 3.27
N PRO A 54 -5.99 22.34 2.12
CA PRO A 54 -7.15 21.75 1.45
C PRO A 54 -7.91 20.74 2.33
N ARG A 55 -7.22 19.96 3.17
CA ARG A 55 -7.85 18.98 4.05
C ARG A 55 -8.59 19.63 5.23
N VAL A 56 -8.06 20.72 5.79
CA VAL A 56 -8.78 21.51 6.81
C VAL A 56 -10.06 22.11 6.22
N VAL A 57 -9.98 22.68 5.01
CA VAL A 57 -11.15 23.19 4.27
C VAL A 57 -12.17 22.07 4.04
N LEU A 58 -11.73 20.93 3.52
CA LEU A 58 -12.59 19.75 3.27
C LEU A 58 -13.33 19.33 4.55
N ALA A 59 -12.61 19.22 5.67
CA ALA A 59 -13.18 18.81 6.94
C ALA A 59 -14.18 19.83 7.50
N LYS A 60 -13.88 21.14 7.41
CA LYS A 60 -14.79 22.23 7.84
C LYS A 60 -16.08 22.25 7.04
N LEU A 61 -16.01 22.09 5.71
CA LEU A 61 -17.20 21.98 4.85
C LEU A 61 -18.02 20.71 5.18
N ALA A 62 -17.34 19.57 5.43
CA ALA A 62 -18.00 18.33 5.80
C ALA A 62 -18.75 18.42 7.14
N SER A 63 -18.15 19.06 8.14
CA SER A 63 -18.73 19.21 9.49
C SER A 63 -19.63 20.44 9.66
N ASN A 64 -19.91 21.18 8.57
CA ASN A 64 -20.68 22.43 8.58
C ASN A 64 -20.14 23.48 9.57
N ARG A 65 -18.81 23.61 9.64
CA ARG A 65 -18.11 24.48 10.58
C ARG A 65 -17.40 25.61 9.85
N ASP A 66 -17.46 26.81 10.44
CA ASP A 66 -16.79 28.02 9.94
C ASP A 66 -17.03 28.28 8.44
N ILE A 67 -18.25 28.03 7.96
CA ILE A 67 -18.57 28.02 6.52
C ILE A 67 -18.21 29.34 5.85
N GLU A 68 -18.59 30.48 6.44
CA GLU A 68 -18.29 31.80 5.88
C GLU A 68 -16.78 32.06 5.80
N ALA A 69 -16.04 31.75 6.89
CA ALA A 69 -14.59 31.93 6.93
C ALA A 69 -13.88 31.01 5.94
N THR A 70 -14.36 29.78 5.78
CA THR A 70 -13.83 28.79 4.83
C THR A 70 -14.02 29.24 3.39
N ASN A 71 -15.21 29.76 3.05
CA ASN A 71 -15.51 30.30 1.73
C ASN A 71 -14.67 31.54 1.41
N ARG A 72 -14.54 32.49 2.36
CA ARG A 72 -13.65 33.65 2.21
C ARG A 72 -12.20 33.21 1.97
N TYR A 73 -11.71 32.27 2.78
CA TYR A 73 -10.35 31.75 2.67
C TYR A 73 -10.06 31.12 1.30
N LEU A 74 -10.99 30.33 0.75
CA LEU A 74 -10.86 29.77 -0.59
C LEU A 74 -10.81 30.86 -1.67
N ARG A 75 -11.65 31.91 -1.58
CA ARG A 75 -11.66 33.02 -2.54
C ARG A 75 -10.40 33.87 -2.52
N GLU A 76 -9.75 33.97 -1.37
CA GLU A 76 -8.47 34.70 -1.20
C GLU A 76 -7.26 33.87 -1.62
N SER A 77 -7.45 32.55 -1.80
CA SER A 77 -6.38 31.63 -2.15
C SER A 77 -6.07 31.67 -3.65
N THR A 78 -4.81 31.44 -4.00
CA THR A 78 -4.33 31.28 -5.39
C THR A 78 -3.43 30.04 -5.50
N PRO A 79 -3.20 29.49 -6.70
CA PRO A 79 -2.23 28.41 -6.87
C PRO A 79 -0.85 28.79 -6.32
N TRP A 80 -0.31 27.95 -5.43
CA TRP A 80 0.99 28.20 -4.78
C TRP A 80 2.17 27.61 -5.57
N SER A 81 1.88 26.83 -6.62
CA SER A 81 2.84 26.08 -7.45
C SER A 81 2.17 25.58 -8.74
N GLY A 82 2.91 24.88 -9.60
CA GLY A 82 2.36 24.16 -10.76
C GLY A 82 2.07 22.68 -10.48
N ALA A 83 1.29 22.02 -11.36
CA ALA A 83 1.03 20.58 -11.29
C ALA A 83 2.20 19.77 -11.87
N GLY A 84 2.40 18.55 -11.34
CA GLY A 84 3.49 17.64 -11.72
C GLY A 84 4.66 17.67 -10.72
N SER A 85 5.65 16.79 -10.93
CA SER A 85 6.78 16.61 -10.00
C SER A 85 7.56 17.91 -9.75
N ASN A 86 7.85 18.20 -8.48
CA ASN A 86 8.80 19.25 -8.10
C ASN A 86 10.26 18.84 -8.33
N TRP A 87 11.05 19.68 -8.99
CA TRP A 87 12.48 19.46 -9.22
C TRP A 87 13.23 20.78 -9.48
N LEU A 88 14.55 20.71 -9.75
CA LEU A 88 15.43 21.88 -9.81
C LEU A 88 14.91 23.05 -10.67
N LEU A 89 14.27 22.76 -11.81
CA LEU A 89 13.81 23.78 -12.77
C LEU A 89 12.32 24.09 -12.66
N PHE A 90 11.57 23.37 -11.82
CA PHE A 90 10.12 23.53 -11.73
C PHE A 90 9.62 23.35 -10.30
N LYS A 91 8.89 24.36 -9.82
CA LYS A 91 8.14 24.28 -8.57
C LYS A 91 6.82 23.56 -8.86
N GLY A 92 6.73 22.31 -8.41
CA GLY A 92 5.61 21.39 -8.69
C GLY A 92 4.73 21.10 -7.48
N ASP A 93 4.09 19.94 -7.50
CA ASP A 93 3.26 19.34 -6.45
C ASP A 93 1.91 20.02 -6.18
N TYR A 94 1.43 20.90 -7.07
CA TYR A 94 0.10 21.49 -6.91
C TYR A 94 -1.02 20.45 -7.09
N ASP A 95 -0.78 19.36 -7.80
CA ASP A 95 -1.73 18.25 -8.00
C ASP A 95 -2.18 17.55 -6.70
N PHE A 96 -1.39 17.62 -5.63
CA PHE A 96 -1.81 17.21 -4.28
C PHE A 96 -2.98 18.08 -3.76
N THR A 97 -2.93 19.38 -4.08
CA THR A 97 -3.99 20.36 -3.78
C THR A 97 -5.21 20.07 -4.65
N LEU A 98 -5.01 19.93 -5.97
CA LEU A 98 -6.06 19.68 -6.95
C LEU A 98 -6.92 18.47 -6.58
N THR A 99 -6.29 17.40 -6.13
CA THR A 99 -6.99 16.16 -5.79
C THR A 99 -7.99 16.38 -4.63
N THR A 100 -7.60 17.14 -3.60
CA THR A 100 -8.48 17.43 -2.45
C THR A 100 -9.54 18.46 -2.83
N LEU A 101 -9.19 19.46 -3.65
CA LEU A 101 -10.13 20.44 -4.19
C LEU A 101 -11.19 19.79 -5.09
N THR A 102 -10.83 18.76 -5.84
CA THR A 102 -11.76 17.95 -6.64
C THR A 102 -12.75 17.20 -5.73
N THR A 103 -12.28 16.67 -4.59
CA THR A 103 -13.18 16.08 -3.58
C THR A 103 -14.16 17.13 -3.03
N ILE A 104 -13.70 18.35 -2.74
CA ILE A 104 -14.55 19.46 -2.30
C ILE A 104 -15.61 19.80 -3.35
N LEU A 105 -15.20 19.93 -4.62
CA LEU A 105 -16.08 20.21 -5.75
C LEU A 105 -17.23 19.21 -5.81
N TYR A 106 -16.92 17.91 -5.78
CA TYR A 106 -17.95 16.88 -5.96
C TYR A 106 -18.80 16.61 -4.72
N LEU A 107 -18.29 16.86 -3.51
CA LEU A 107 -19.09 16.71 -2.29
C LEU A 107 -19.99 17.92 -2.02
N PHE A 108 -19.59 19.13 -2.42
CA PHE A 108 -20.26 20.36 -1.98
C PHE A 108 -20.60 21.34 -3.10
N GLY A 109 -20.16 21.14 -4.34
CA GLY A 109 -20.40 22.07 -5.45
C GLY A 109 -21.86 22.27 -5.83
N ASN A 110 -22.74 21.34 -5.43
CA ASN A 110 -24.20 21.46 -5.60
C ASN A 110 -24.93 21.88 -4.30
N ASP A 111 -24.18 22.24 -3.25
CA ASP A 111 -24.72 22.69 -1.95
C ASP A 111 -24.31 24.16 -1.72
N PRO A 112 -25.12 25.14 -2.19
CA PRO A 112 -24.77 26.56 -2.14
C PRO A 112 -24.72 27.11 -0.70
N ASP A 113 -25.29 26.41 0.27
CA ASP A 113 -25.23 26.80 1.68
C ASP A 113 -23.89 26.41 2.32
N ARG A 114 -23.20 25.40 1.79
CA ARG A 114 -21.85 25.00 2.22
C ARG A 114 -20.74 25.62 1.38
N LEU A 115 -20.85 25.54 0.06
CA LEU A 115 -19.89 26.13 -0.88
C LEU A 115 -20.56 27.23 -1.68
N TYR A 116 -20.28 28.47 -1.32
CA TYR A 116 -20.98 29.62 -1.90
C TYR A 116 -20.75 29.69 -3.41
N PRO A 117 -21.75 30.13 -4.20
CA PRO A 117 -21.66 30.16 -5.66
C PRO A 117 -20.43 30.90 -6.20
N GLU A 118 -20.03 32.01 -5.57
CA GLU A 118 -18.82 32.74 -5.96
C GLU A 118 -17.52 32.03 -5.57
N THR A 119 -17.53 31.24 -4.50
CA THR A 119 -16.39 30.38 -4.12
C THR A 119 -16.27 29.20 -5.07
N LEU A 120 -17.39 28.58 -5.47
CA LEU A 120 -17.41 27.55 -6.49
C LEU A 120 -16.86 28.07 -7.82
N ARG A 121 -17.24 29.29 -8.22
CA ARG A 121 -16.68 29.93 -9.41
C ARG A 121 -15.16 30.09 -9.28
N HIS A 122 -14.67 30.65 -8.17
CA HIS A 122 -13.23 30.80 -7.93
C HIS A 122 -12.49 29.46 -7.90
N LEU A 123 -13.10 28.42 -7.32
CA LEU A 123 -12.56 27.07 -7.32
C LEU A 123 -12.34 26.54 -8.74
N LEU A 124 -13.32 26.72 -9.63
CA LEU A 124 -13.25 26.27 -11.02
C LEU A 124 -12.32 27.14 -11.88
N GLU A 125 -12.33 28.45 -11.71
CA GLU A 125 -11.61 29.40 -12.58
C GLU A 125 -10.15 29.62 -12.15
N VAL A 126 -9.84 29.47 -10.86
CA VAL A 126 -8.54 29.86 -10.30
C VAL A 126 -7.80 28.69 -9.67
N LEU A 127 -8.46 27.89 -8.82
CA LEU A 127 -7.76 26.90 -7.99
C LEU A 127 -7.65 25.52 -8.66
N LEU A 128 -8.61 25.10 -9.48
CA LEU A 128 -8.51 23.87 -10.26
C LEU A 128 -7.86 24.17 -11.60
N THR A 129 -6.53 24.17 -11.64
CA THR A 129 -5.75 24.70 -12.78
C THR A 129 -5.80 23.84 -14.06
N GLU A 130 -6.20 22.57 -13.94
CA GLU A 130 -6.16 21.63 -15.05
C GLU A 130 -7.54 21.41 -15.68
N GLU A 131 -7.67 21.68 -16.98
CA GLU A 131 -8.85 21.38 -17.80
C GLU A 131 -8.47 21.00 -19.25
N GLY A 132 -9.42 20.52 -20.03
CA GLY A 132 -9.24 20.22 -21.45
C GLY A 132 -8.68 18.84 -21.75
N ASP A 133 -7.93 18.71 -22.85
CA ASP A 133 -7.70 17.47 -23.59
C ASP A 133 -6.22 17.01 -23.66
N THR A 134 -5.34 17.71 -22.94
CA THR A 134 -3.89 17.52 -23.05
C THR A 134 -3.32 16.97 -21.74
N PRO A 135 -3.21 15.63 -21.60
CA PRO A 135 -2.59 15.02 -20.43
C PRO A 135 -1.13 15.40 -20.25
N LEU A 136 -0.73 15.69 -19.02
CA LEU A 136 0.65 15.93 -18.62
C LEU A 136 1.34 14.60 -18.28
N VAL A 137 1.97 14.00 -19.29
CA VAL A 137 2.64 12.68 -19.19
C VAL A 137 4.11 12.77 -18.71
N THR A 138 4.71 13.96 -18.79
CA THR A 138 6.12 14.15 -18.48
C THR A 138 6.30 15.22 -17.43
N ALA A 139 7.30 15.04 -16.58
CA ALA A 139 7.64 16.01 -15.56
C ALA A 139 7.87 17.39 -16.23
N PRO A 140 7.27 18.47 -15.71
CA PRO A 140 7.31 19.77 -16.37
C PRO A 140 8.74 20.26 -16.62
N LEU A 141 8.96 20.95 -17.74
CA LEU A 141 10.26 21.50 -18.16
C LEU A 141 11.37 20.46 -18.40
N THR A 142 11.02 19.18 -18.55
CA THR A 142 11.98 18.13 -18.95
C THR A 142 12.05 17.91 -20.46
N PHE A 143 11.33 18.71 -21.25
CA PHE A 143 11.24 18.59 -22.71
C PHE A 143 10.83 17.18 -23.18
N GLY A 144 9.97 16.51 -22.42
CA GLY A 144 9.48 15.17 -22.72
C GLY A 144 10.46 14.04 -22.37
N LEU A 145 11.58 14.34 -21.71
CA LEU A 145 12.64 13.36 -21.46
C LEU A 145 12.41 12.50 -20.20
N VAL A 146 11.59 12.98 -19.27
CA VAL A 146 11.34 12.31 -18.00
C VAL A 146 9.84 12.17 -17.81
N LEU A 147 9.37 10.92 -17.77
CA LEU A 147 7.99 10.62 -17.40
C LEU A 147 7.73 11.12 -15.97
N ASP A 148 6.56 11.71 -15.74
CA ASP A 148 6.17 12.01 -14.37
C ASP A 148 5.83 10.71 -13.63
N THR A 149 5.68 10.83 -12.32
CA THR A 149 5.44 9.69 -11.44
C THR A 149 3.95 9.37 -11.34
N GLU A 150 3.66 8.12 -11.02
CA GLU A 150 2.32 7.53 -11.10
C GLU A 150 1.29 8.31 -10.28
N ASN A 151 1.65 8.68 -9.05
CA ASN A 151 0.80 9.50 -8.19
C ASN A 151 0.47 10.85 -8.83
N HIS A 152 1.43 11.53 -9.46
CA HIS A 152 1.21 12.82 -10.12
C HIS A 152 0.30 12.70 -11.35
N HIS A 153 0.47 11.67 -12.19
CA HIS A 153 -0.44 11.42 -13.32
C HIS A 153 -1.88 11.25 -12.84
N LEU A 154 -2.13 10.38 -11.84
CA LEU A 154 -3.47 10.15 -11.35
C LEU A 154 -4.09 11.39 -10.70
N MET A 155 -3.31 12.11 -9.88
CA MET A 155 -3.78 13.32 -9.19
C MET A 155 -4.10 14.44 -10.17
N THR A 156 -3.23 14.68 -11.16
CA THR A 156 -3.39 15.75 -12.16
C THR A 156 -4.53 15.42 -13.12
N GLU A 157 -4.45 14.27 -13.78
CA GLU A 157 -5.36 13.94 -14.88
C GLU A 157 -6.70 13.41 -14.37
N GLY A 158 -6.75 12.82 -13.18
CA GLY A 158 -8.01 12.54 -12.49
C GLY A 158 -8.75 13.83 -12.13
N SER A 159 -8.03 14.86 -11.67
CA SER A 159 -8.63 16.18 -11.39
C SER A 159 -9.09 16.88 -12.68
N ARG A 160 -8.30 16.83 -13.77
CA ARG A 160 -8.67 17.37 -15.09
C ARG A 160 -9.95 16.71 -15.62
N TYR A 161 -9.97 15.38 -15.65
CA TYR A 161 -11.13 14.60 -16.11
C TYR A 161 -12.40 15.00 -15.34
N LEU A 162 -12.30 15.07 -14.01
CA LEU A 162 -13.45 15.37 -13.15
C LEU A 162 -13.87 16.85 -13.24
N LYS A 163 -12.95 17.79 -13.46
CA LYS A 163 -13.30 19.20 -13.72
C LYS A 163 -14.03 19.34 -15.06
N ASN A 164 -13.53 18.73 -16.13
CA ASN A 164 -14.18 18.73 -17.44
C ASN A 164 -15.62 18.20 -17.32
N GLN A 165 -15.79 17.04 -16.68
CA GLN A 165 -17.12 16.45 -16.44
C GLN A 165 -18.03 17.41 -15.67
N TRP A 166 -17.51 18.09 -14.64
CA TRP A 166 -18.29 19.07 -13.88
C TRP A 166 -18.75 20.24 -14.75
N LEU A 167 -17.84 20.85 -15.52
CA LEU A 167 -18.16 21.98 -16.40
C LEU A 167 -19.16 21.58 -17.49
N ARG A 168 -19.03 20.36 -18.03
CA ARG A 168 -19.96 19.81 -19.01
C ARG A 168 -21.37 19.62 -18.46
N ASN A 169 -21.50 19.27 -17.19
CA ASN A 169 -22.80 18.93 -16.60
C ASN A 169 -23.46 20.11 -15.89
N TYR A 170 -22.66 20.96 -15.23
CA TYR A 170 -23.14 22.00 -14.32
C TYR A 170 -22.65 23.41 -14.69
N GLY A 171 -21.78 23.55 -15.69
CA GLY A 171 -21.32 24.85 -16.18
C GLY A 171 -22.43 25.68 -16.83
N ASP A 172 -22.12 26.87 -17.30
CA ASP A 172 -23.05 27.69 -18.10
C ASP A 172 -23.32 27.10 -19.50
N ALA A 173 -24.15 27.77 -20.30
CA ALA A 173 -24.50 27.25 -21.63
C ALA A 173 -23.30 27.11 -22.59
N GLU A 174 -22.29 27.99 -22.46
CA GLU A 174 -21.08 27.94 -23.26
C GLU A 174 -20.20 26.77 -22.82
N GLN A 175 -19.96 26.64 -21.52
CA GLN A 175 -19.19 25.54 -20.93
C GLN A 175 -19.81 24.19 -21.24
N ARG A 176 -21.13 24.02 -21.04
CA ARG A 176 -21.83 22.77 -21.35
C ARG A 176 -21.80 22.45 -22.84
N GLY A 177 -21.77 23.46 -23.72
CA GLY A 177 -21.67 23.27 -25.17
C GLY A 177 -20.24 23.04 -25.67
N ASN A 178 -19.22 23.31 -24.86
CA ASN A 178 -17.83 23.29 -25.27
C ASN A 178 -17.30 21.83 -25.39
N PRO A 179 -16.90 21.37 -26.58
CA PRO A 179 -16.35 20.01 -26.76
C PRO A 179 -15.06 19.78 -25.97
N LEU A 180 -14.36 20.84 -25.55
CA LEU A 180 -13.17 20.74 -24.69
C LEU A 180 -13.46 20.08 -23.33
N TYR A 181 -14.71 20.17 -22.84
CA TYR A 181 -15.11 19.59 -21.55
C TYR A 181 -15.88 18.27 -21.70
N ASP A 182 -16.14 17.83 -22.93
CA ASP A 182 -16.69 16.51 -23.21
C ASP A 182 -15.56 15.48 -23.22
N ASN A 183 -15.40 14.74 -22.11
CA ASN A 183 -14.31 13.77 -21.94
C ASN A 183 -14.31 12.64 -22.97
N GLU A 184 -15.46 12.30 -23.57
CA GLU A 184 -15.54 11.30 -24.62
C GLU A 184 -15.07 11.89 -25.95
N ALA A 185 -15.51 13.10 -26.28
CA ALA A 185 -15.13 13.78 -27.52
C ALA A 185 -13.66 14.25 -27.53
N ASN A 186 -13.14 14.67 -26.38
CA ASN A 186 -11.80 15.24 -26.24
C ASN A 186 -10.70 14.18 -26.00
N GLY A 187 -11.09 12.91 -25.81
CA GLY A 187 -10.16 11.79 -25.64
C GLY A 187 -9.66 11.54 -24.20
N MET A 188 -10.01 12.38 -23.22
CA MET A 188 -9.61 12.19 -21.81
C MET A 188 -10.18 10.89 -21.22
N ALA A 189 -11.41 10.51 -21.58
CA ALA A 189 -12.01 9.25 -21.13
C ALA A 189 -11.21 8.03 -21.62
N ALA A 190 -10.79 8.05 -22.88
CA ALA A 190 -9.95 6.99 -23.45
C ALA A 190 -8.57 6.97 -22.77
N TRP A 191 -7.95 8.13 -22.55
CA TRP A 191 -6.63 8.24 -21.93
C TRP A 191 -6.63 7.70 -20.50
N ILE A 192 -7.54 8.18 -19.63
CA ILE A 192 -7.57 7.75 -18.23
C ILE A 192 -7.91 6.26 -18.12
N SER A 193 -8.82 5.76 -18.97
CA SER A 193 -9.18 4.34 -19.03
C SER A 193 -7.99 3.47 -19.43
N ALA A 194 -7.20 3.90 -20.42
CA ALA A 194 -5.99 3.20 -20.85
C ALA A 194 -4.87 3.27 -19.78
N TYR A 195 -4.75 4.39 -19.07
CA TYR A 195 -3.79 4.52 -17.99
C TYR A 195 -4.12 3.59 -16.80
N LEU A 196 -5.40 3.48 -16.43
CA LEU A 196 -5.83 2.52 -15.41
C LEU A 196 -5.60 1.06 -15.86
N ASP A 197 -5.81 0.73 -17.15
CA ASP A 197 -5.47 -0.60 -17.68
C ASP A 197 -3.97 -0.88 -17.57
N LEU A 198 -3.13 0.11 -17.88
CA LEU A 198 -1.67 -0.01 -17.73
C LEU A 198 -1.31 -0.37 -16.28
N MET A 199 -1.87 0.34 -15.31
CA MET A 199 -1.65 0.05 -13.88
C MET A 199 -2.17 -1.34 -13.48
N ILE A 200 -3.32 -1.76 -14.02
CA ILE A 200 -3.88 -3.09 -13.76
C ILE A 200 -2.99 -4.19 -14.35
N HIS A 201 -2.37 -3.96 -15.50
CA HIS A 201 -1.57 -4.95 -16.21
C HIS A 201 -0.09 -4.95 -15.80
N GLU A 202 0.46 -3.82 -15.40
CA GLU A 202 1.88 -3.71 -15.03
C GLU A 202 2.08 -3.69 -13.51
N GLY A 203 1.00 -3.48 -12.75
CA GLY A 203 1.04 -3.25 -11.31
C GLY A 203 1.38 -1.81 -10.96
N VAL A 204 1.18 -1.45 -9.69
CA VAL A 204 1.53 -0.14 -9.14
C VAL A 204 3.06 0.01 -9.04
N TYR A 205 3.61 0.97 -9.77
CA TYR A 205 5.07 1.17 -9.87
C TYR A 205 5.67 1.68 -8.55
N GLU A 206 4.94 2.51 -7.81
CA GLU A 206 5.34 3.12 -6.53
C GLU A 206 4.87 2.31 -5.31
N PHE A 207 4.90 0.98 -5.42
CA PHE A 207 4.46 0.06 -4.38
C PHE A 207 5.12 0.36 -3.02
N ASN A 208 4.30 0.31 -1.97
CA ASN A 208 4.66 0.56 -0.57
C ASN A 208 5.39 1.89 -0.30
N SER A 209 5.38 2.83 -1.25
CA SER A 209 6.14 4.05 -1.11
C SER A 209 5.48 5.00 -0.12
N ASN A 210 6.19 5.37 0.94
CA ASN A 210 5.72 6.32 1.92
C ASN A 210 6.26 7.73 1.60
N PRO A 211 5.41 8.77 1.42
CA PRO A 211 3.95 8.77 1.55
C PRO A 211 3.17 8.49 0.25
N TYR A 212 3.86 8.27 -0.88
CA TYR A 212 3.27 8.33 -2.22
C TYR A 212 2.10 7.36 -2.47
N ALA A 213 2.13 6.15 -1.91
CA ALA A 213 1.03 5.19 -2.00
C ALA A 213 -0.29 5.76 -1.45
N GLY A 214 -0.23 6.61 -0.42
CA GLY A 214 -1.41 7.28 0.13
C GLY A 214 -2.06 8.28 -0.83
N TYR A 215 -1.27 8.91 -1.70
CA TYR A 215 -1.75 9.86 -2.70
C TYR A 215 -2.26 9.15 -3.95
N THR A 216 -1.62 8.05 -4.37
CA THR A 216 -2.18 7.13 -5.38
C THR A 216 -3.56 6.64 -4.97
N LEU A 217 -3.71 6.16 -3.72
CA LEU A 217 -5.02 5.76 -3.17
C LEU A 217 -6.02 6.92 -3.17
N GLN A 218 -5.62 8.13 -2.77
CA GLN A 218 -6.49 9.31 -2.79
C GLN A 218 -7.04 9.62 -4.19
N ALA A 219 -6.18 9.61 -5.21
CA ALA A 219 -6.59 9.88 -6.59
C ALA A 219 -7.53 8.78 -7.12
N LEU A 220 -7.24 7.52 -6.84
CA LEU A 220 -8.11 6.39 -7.18
C LEU A 220 -9.47 6.49 -6.48
N LEU A 221 -9.53 6.97 -5.23
CA LEU A 221 -10.80 7.17 -4.53
C LEU A 221 -11.67 8.24 -5.20
N ASN A 222 -11.09 9.32 -5.73
CA ASN A 222 -11.86 10.29 -6.54
C ASN A 222 -12.39 9.65 -7.83
N LEU A 223 -11.55 8.88 -8.53
CA LEU A 223 -11.92 8.16 -9.76
C LEU A 223 -12.86 6.96 -9.51
N GLU A 224 -13.02 6.52 -8.27
CA GLU A 224 -14.04 5.55 -7.89
C GLU A 224 -15.35 6.25 -7.51
N ALA A 225 -15.27 7.39 -6.83
CA ALA A 225 -16.44 8.06 -6.28
C ALA A 225 -17.26 8.83 -7.33
N PHE A 226 -16.59 9.51 -8.26
CA PHE A 226 -17.17 10.64 -8.98
C PHE A 226 -17.36 10.54 -10.50
N PRO A 227 -16.65 9.70 -11.29
CA PRO A 227 -16.85 9.70 -12.73
C PRO A 227 -18.25 9.15 -13.06
N GLU A 228 -18.86 9.67 -14.12
CA GLU A 228 -20.11 9.13 -14.67
C GLU A 228 -19.85 7.81 -15.40
N SER A 229 -18.66 7.68 -16.00
CA SER A 229 -18.24 6.47 -16.70
C SER A 229 -18.15 5.26 -15.73
N PRO A 230 -19.01 4.23 -15.89
CA PRO A 230 -18.95 3.03 -15.07
C PRO A 230 -17.68 2.21 -15.32
N VAL A 231 -17.04 2.39 -16.49
CA VAL A 231 -15.78 1.72 -16.84
C VAL A 231 -14.63 2.27 -15.99
N ILE A 232 -14.47 3.60 -15.94
CA ILE A 232 -13.43 4.25 -15.13
C ILE A 232 -13.63 3.92 -13.66
N ARG A 233 -14.87 4.03 -13.17
CA ARG A 233 -15.22 3.67 -11.79
C ARG A 233 -14.80 2.23 -11.44
N ARG A 234 -15.18 1.26 -12.28
CA ARG A 234 -14.88 -0.15 -12.06
C ARG A 234 -13.37 -0.41 -12.04
N LYS A 235 -12.61 0.19 -12.95
CA LYS A 235 -11.15 0.04 -13.01
C LYS A 235 -10.45 0.63 -11.78
N ALA A 236 -10.84 1.84 -11.36
CA ALA A 236 -10.32 2.46 -10.15
C ALA A 236 -10.63 1.61 -8.90
N ARG A 237 -11.86 1.11 -8.80
CA ARG A 237 -12.27 0.20 -7.72
C ARG A 237 -11.49 -1.11 -7.72
N TYR A 238 -11.26 -1.70 -8.89
CA TYR A 238 -10.48 -2.93 -9.02
C TYR A 238 -9.02 -2.76 -8.58
N LEU A 239 -8.40 -1.64 -8.94
CA LEU A 239 -7.05 -1.29 -8.46
C LEU A 239 -7.03 -1.11 -6.94
N LEU A 240 -8.00 -0.39 -6.36
CA LEU A 240 -8.13 -0.27 -4.90
C LEU A 240 -8.26 -1.65 -4.23
N ASP A 241 -9.08 -2.54 -4.78
CA ASP A 241 -9.27 -3.89 -4.25
C ASP A 241 -8.00 -4.75 -4.34
N ILE A 242 -7.24 -4.69 -5.45
CA ILE A 242 -5.94 -5.38 -5.56
C ILE A 242 -4.93 -4.83 -4.56
N MET A 243 -4.79 -3.51 -4.45
CA MET A 243 -3.87 -2.88 -3.52
C MET A 243 -4.19 -3.27 -2.08
N ASN A 244 -5.48 -3.26 -1.71
CA ASN A 244 -5.93 -3.61 -0.38
C ASN A 244 -5.78 -5.11 -0.08
N LEU A 245 -5.93 -5.99 -1.08
CA LEU A 245 -5.64 -7.41 -0.92
C LEU A 245 -4.15 -7.66 -0.66
N GLN A 246 -3.27 -7.03 -1.44
CA GLN A 246 -1.82 -7.13 -1.22
C GLN A 246 -1.43 -6.64 0.17
N TYR A 247 -2.00 -5.52 0.62
CA TYR A 247 -1.83 -5.04 1.99
C TYR A 247 -2.32 -6.06 3.02
N ALA A 248 -3.54 -6.59 2.86
CA ALA A 248 -4.14 -7.52 3.81
C ALA A 248 -3.26 -8.76 4.00
N LEU A 249 -2.72 -9.31 2.91
CA LEU A 249 -1.85 -10.48 2.95
C LEU A 249 -0.43 -10.16 3.45
N GLY A 250 0.05 -8.94 3.23
CA GLY A 250 1.37 -8.47 3.63
C GLY A 250 1.44 -7.73 4.97
N SER A 251 0.37 -7.74 5.76
CA SER A 251 0.30 -7.12 7.09
C SER A 251 -0.26 -8.06 8.14
N LEU A 252 0.07 -7.83 9.42
CA LEU A 252 -0.49 -8.50 10.59
C LEU A 252 -0.89 -7.46 11.62
N ASP A 253 -2.15 -7.45 12.05
CA ASP A 253 -2.68 -6.45 12.97
C ASP A 253 -2.41 -5.01 12.49
N LEU A 254 -2.53 -4.76 11.18
CA LEU A 254 -2.19 -3.49 10.51
C LEU A 254 -0.69 -3.08 10.55
N ARG A 255 0.20 -4.00 10.90
CA ARG A 255 1.66 -3.81 10.90
C ARG A 255 2.30 -4.51 9.71
N ARG A 256 3.33 -3.92 9.11
CA ARG A 256 4.06 -4.53 7.99
C ARG A 256 5.48 -3.98 7.85
N ASN A 257 6.34 -4.74 7.18
CA ASN A 257 7.71 -4.31 6.84
C ASN A 257 8.09 -4.70 5.40
N PRO A 258 7.31 -4.28 4.38
CA PRO A 258 7.56 -4.72 3.01
C PRO A 258 8.76 -3.96 2.41
N PRO A 259 9.42 -4.51 1.37
CA PRO A 259 10.25 -3.69 0.50
C PRO A 259 9.42 -2.54 -0.07
N PHE A 260 10.05 -1.39 -0.25
CA PHE A 260 9.40 -0.21 -0.79
C PHE A 260 10.23 0.43 -1.88
N ARG A 261 9.58 1.31 -2.64
CA ARG A 261 10.24 2.11 -3.67
C ARG A 261 10.27 3.59 -3.30
N ARG A 262 11.29 4.30 -3.78
CA ARG A 262 11.61 5.72 -3.55
C ARG A 262 11.98 6.00 -2.09
N ARG A 263 12.52 7.19 -1.82
CA ARG A 263 12.85 7.70 -0.48
C ARG A 263 13.92 6.88 0.27
N TYR A 264 15.15 6.87 -0.23
CA TYR A 264 16.28 6.20 0.43
C TYR A 264 16.53 6.70 1.86
N GLU A 265 16.16 7.93 2.18
CA GLU A 265 16.20 8.48 3.54
C GLU A 265 15.31 7.73 4.54
N LYS A 266 14.35 6.92 4.08
CA LYS A 266 13.48 6.10 4.93
C LYS A 266 14.06 4.71 5.24
N THR A 267 15.29 4.41 4.82
CA THR A 267 15.87 3.07 5.04
C THR A 267 15.98 2.69 6.51
N ASP A 268 16.12 3.67 7.39
CA ASP A 268 16.32 3.49 8.82
C ASP A 268 15.01 3.57 9.63
N GLU A 269 13.85 3.73 8.97
CA GLU A 269 12.55 3.70 9.66
C GLU A 269 12.31 2.32 10.27
N THR A 270 11.98 2.29 11.56
CA THR A 270 11.77 1.06 12.36
C THR A 270 10.30 0.81 12.67
N GLU A 271 9.47 1.86 12.62
CA GLU A 271 8.02 1.82 12.86
C GLU A 271 7.33 0.92 11.83
N LEU A 272 6.51 -0.02 12.31
CA LEU A 272 5.82 -1.04 11.51
C LEU A 272 4.39 -0.66 11.14
N ASN A 273 3.87 0.41 11.73
CA ASN A 273 2.50 0.91 11.55
C ASN A 273 2.44 2.35 11.02
N ASP A 274 3.58 2.95 10.68
CA ASP A 274 3.67 4.31 10.14
C ASP A 274 3.65 4.32 8.61
N ASP A 275 2.51 3.93 8.05
CA ASP A 275 2.30 4.01 6.60
C ASP A 275 0.88 4.49 6.25
N PRO A 276 0.73 5.26 5.16
CA PRO A 276 -0.56 5.84 4.80
C PRO A 276 -1.59 4.79 4.37
N HIS A 277 -1.17 3.60 3.92
CA HIS A 277 -2.10 2.53 3.55
C HIS A 277 -2.74 1.94 4.81
N SER A 278 -1.96 1.74 5.88
CA SER A 278 -2.47 1.38 7.21
C SER A 278 -3.54 2.37 7.70
N ALA A 279 -3.40 3.67 7.40
CA ALA A 279 -4.39 4.67 7.78
C ALA A 279 -5.74 4.46 7.08
N TYR A 280 -5.72 4.22 5.77
CA TYR A 280 -6.93 3.88 5.03
C TYR A 280 -7.55 2.57 5.50
N MET A 281 -6.74 1.52 5.65
CA MET A 281 -7.20 0.19 6.08
C MET A 281 -7.86 0.24 7.45
N ARG A 282 -7.27 0.97 8.40
CA ARG A 282 -7.87 1.19 9.71
C ARG A 282 -9.26 1.82 9.60
N ALA A 283 -9.38 2.90 8.84
CA ALA A 283 -10.64 3.62 8.67
C ALA A 283 -11.72 2.72 8.05
N TRP A 284 -11.37 1.96 7.00
CA TRP A 284 -12.33 1.08 6.35
C TRP A 284 -12.72 -0.14 7.20
N LEU A 285 -11.80 -0.68 8.01
CA LEU A 285 -12.16 -1.74 8.98
C LEU A 285 -13.16 -1.21 10.02
N GLN A 286 -12.94 0.00 10.55
CA GLN A 286 -13.89 0.64 11.48
C GLN A 286 -15.25 0.86 10.82
N LEU A 287 -15.28 1.33 9.57
CA LEU A 287 -16.52 1.51 8.80
C LEU A 287 -17.21 0.18 8.46
N SER A 288 -16.46 -0.92 8.40
CA SER A 288 -16.97 -2.28 8.19
C SER A 288 -17.35 -3.00 9.49
N GLN A 289 -17.29 -2.30 10.64
CA GLN A 289 -17.55 -2.84 11.98
C GLN A 289 -16.62 -4.00 12.37
N GLU A 290 -15.48 -4.15 11.71
CA GLU A 290 -14.46 -5.12 12.08
C GLU A 290 -13.69 -4.64 13.31
N ARG A 291 -13.19 -5.58 14.12
CA ARG A 291 -12.41 -5.25 15.31
C ARG A 291 -11.03 -4.71 14.89
N VAL A 292 -10.76 -3.46 15.23
CA VAL A 292 -9.46 -2.82 15.03
C VAL A 292 -8.68 -2.81 16.35
N PRO A 293 -7.34 -3.02 16.33
CA PRO A 293 -6.49 -2.88 17.52
C PRO A 293 -6.71 -1.51 18.23
N PRO A 294 -6.99 -1.49 19.55
CA PRO A 294 -7.62 -0.33 20.19
C PRO A 294 -6.78 0.95 20.39
N GLU A 295 -5.46 0.97 20.20
CA GLU A 295 -4.67 2.17 20.56
C GLU A 295 -3.46 2.42 19.67
N TRP A 296 -3.68 2.85 18.42
CA TRP A 296 -2.62 3.54 17.67
C TRP A 296 -3.00 5.00 17.40
N GLU A 297 -2.09 5.92 17.70
CA GLU A 297 -2.21 7.31 17.29
C GLU A 297 -1.78 7.47 15.83
N MET A 298 -2.74 7.57 14.90
CA MET A 298 -2.44 7.78 13.48
C MET A 298 -2.23 9.26 13.13
N ASN A 299 -1.57 10.02 14.01
CA ASN A 299 -1.50 11.47 13.90
C ASN A 299 -0.86 11.92 12.57
N ARG A 300 0.17 11.20 12.09
CA ARG A 300 0.91 11.54 10.85
C ARG A 300 0.07 11.40 9.57
N TYR A 301 -0.82 10.42 9.49
CA TYR A 301 -1.61 10.09 8.30
C TYR A 301 -3.12 10.27 8.47
N SER A 302 -3.56 10.96 9.54
CA SER A 302 -4.97 11.25 9.84
C SER A 302 -5.71 11.93 8.68
N GLY A 303 -5.01 12.67 7.82
CA GLY A 303 -5.61 13.27 6.62
C GLY A 303 -6.01 12.25 5.53
N HIS A 304 -5.43 11.04 5.53
CA HIS A 304 -5.91 9.94 4.69
C HIS A 304 -7.15 9.27 5.30
N VAL A 305 -7.23 9.17 6.63
CA VAL A 305 -8.44 8.72 7.35
C VAL A 305 -9.63 9.64 7.01
N LEU A 306 -9.43 10.96 7.01
CA LEU A 306 -10.43 11.95 6.59
C LEU A 306 -11.06 11.59 5.23
N LEU A 307 -10.23 11.24 4.24
CA LEU A 307 -10.69 10.88 2.90
C LEU A 307 -11.44 9.54 2.89
N ALA A 308 -10.94 8.56 3.65
CA ALA A 308 -11.59 7.25 3.80
C ALA A 308 -13.00 7.36 4.42
N GLU A 309 -13.17 8.26 5.40
CA GLU A 309 -14.46 8.54 6.05
C GLU A 309 -15.45 9.23 5.09
N LEU A 310 -14.96 10.16 4.27
CA LEU A 310 -15.79 11.00 3.41
C LEU A 310 -16.14 10.36 2.06
N LEU A 311 -15.32 9.46 1.53
CA LEU A 311 -15.52 8.85 0.21
C LEU A 311 -16.27 7.50 0.31
N PRO A 312 -16.99 7.10 -0.75
CA PRO A 312 -17.93 5.98 -0.69
C PRO A 312 -17.27 4.60 -0.74
N TYR A 313 -16.01 4.48 -1.17
CA TYR A 313 -15.33 3.18 -1.23
C TYR A 313 -15.37 2.44 0.11
N ARG A 314 -15.66 1.14 0.06
CA ARG A 314 -15.60 0.20 1.19
C ARG A 314 -14.79 -1.03 0.80
N LEU A 315 -14.11 -1.61 1.78
CA LEU A 315 -13.37 -2.86 1.61
C LEU A 315 -14.33 -3.99 1.24
N PRO A 316 -13.94 -4.88 0.31
CA PRO A 316 -14.56 -6.18 0.20
C PRO A 316 -14.50 -6.97 1.51
N LYS A 317 -15.55 -7.76 1.79
CA LYS A 317 -15.68 -8.55 3.04
C LYS A 317 -14.49 -9.47 3.27
N ASP A 318 -14.07 -10.18 2.22
CA ASP A 318 -12.95 -11.11 2.30
C ASP A 318 -11.64 -10.38 2.60
N ILE A 319 -11.42 -9.19 2.03
CA ILE A 319 -10.21 -8.40 2.32
C ILE A 319 -10.22 -7.90 3.77
N ALA A 320 -11.36 -7.40 4.25
CA ALA A 320 -11.52 -6.99 5.64
C ALA A 320 -11.22 -8.16 6.61
N ALA A 321 -11.77 -9.35 6.31
CA ALA A 321 -11.51 -10.58 7.06
C ALA A 321 -10.02 -10.98 7.06
N TRP A 322 -9.37 -11.00 5.89
CA TRP A 322 -7.95 -11.35 5.74
C TRP A 322 -6.99 -10.37 6.41
N THR A 323 -7.43 -9.12 6.60
CA THR A 323 -6.66 -8.11 7.32
C THR A 323 -6.65 -8.38 8.83
N VAL A 324 -7.74 -8.94 9.38
CA VAL A 324 -7.93 -9.08 10.85
C VAL A 324 -7.72 -10.51 11.35
N ARG A 325 -8.29 -11.53 10.69
CA ARG A 325 -8.45 -12.86 11.30
C ARG A 325 -7.39 -13.90 10.90
N LYS A 326 -6.91 -13.88 9.64
CA LYS A 326 -5.89 -14.82 9.09
C LYS A 326 -6.03 -16.25 9.61
N GLU A 327 -7.22 -16.82 9.43
CA GLU A 327 -7.64 -18.05 10.13
C GLU A 327 -6.88 -19.30 9.69
N VAL A 328 -6.22 -19.27 8.53
CA VAL A 328 -5.48 -20.40 7.97
C VAL A 328 -4.07 -20.00 7.55
N PRO A 329 -3.09 -20.91 7.63
CA PRO A 329 -1.77 -20.68 7.04
C PRO A 329 -1.85 -20.42 5.54
N TYR A 330 -0.98 -19.55 5.04
CA TYR A 330 -0.87 -19.22 3.63
C TYR A 330 0.55 -18.87 3.23
N PHE A 331 0.83 -19.05 1.94
CA PHE A 331 2.06 -18.60 1.31
C PHE A 331 1.74 -17.91 -0.02
N VAL A 332 2.19 -16.66 -0.16
CA VAL A 332 1.90 -15.83 -1.33
C VAL A 332 3.16 -15.09 -1.80
N ARG A 333 3.19 -14.79 -3.09
CA ARG A 333 4.24 -14.07 -3.79
C ARG A 333 3.62 -13.05 -4.74
N PHE A 334 4.14 -11.83 -4.76
CA PHE A 334 3.73 -10.78 -5.67
C PHE A 334 4.90 -10.43 -6.59
N GLY A 335 4.73 -10.64 -7.90
CA GLY A 335 5.64 -10.15 -8.92
C GLY A 335 5.43 -8.66 -9.18
N ARG A 336 6.53 -7.95 -9.42
CA ARG A 336 6.54 -6.51 -9.76
C ARG A 336 7.16 -6.24 -11.14
N GLY A 337 7.27 -7.28 -11.97
CA GLY A 337 7.79 -7.21 -13.33
C GLY A 337 9.30 -7.01 -13.47
N PRO A 338 9.76 -6.78 -14.72
CA PRO A 338 11.19 -6.70 -15.03
C PRO A 338 11.92 -5.64 -14.22
N SER A 339 13.06 -6.00 -13.62
CA SER A 339 13.82 -5.12 -12.70
C SER A 339 13.02 -4.65 -11.47
N GLY A 340 11.90 -5.29 -11.17
CA GLY A 340 11.11 -5.08 -9.96
C GLY A 340 11.68 -5.86 -8.77
N CYS A 341 11.02 -5.70 -7.63
CA CYS A 341 11.34 -6.42 -6.41
C CYS A 341 10.10 -7.18 -5.96
N PRO A 342 10.18 -8.49 -5.70
CA PRO A 342 9.02 -9.25 -5.30
C PRO A 342 8.68 -8.95 -3.84
N GLU A 343 7.42 -9.17 -3.50
CA GLU A 343 6.98 -9.33 -2.13
C GLU A 343 6.61 -10.78 -1.88
N ILE A 344 7.00 -11.32 -0.73
CA ILE A 344 6.83 -12.74 -0.40
C ILE A 344 6.40 -12.82 1.06
N TYR A 345 5.32 -13.54 1.31
CA TYR A 345 4.74 -13.66 2.63
C TYR A 345 4.37 -15.11 2.95
N SER A 346 4.70 -15.53 4.16
CA SER A 346 4.17 -16.73 4.79
C SER A 346 3.44 -16.30 6.06
N GLY A 347 2.12 -16.44 6.12
CA GLY A 347 1.33 -16.00 7.27
C GLY A 347 0.34 -17.07 7.74
N GLY A 348 -0.34 -16.79 8.84
CA GLY A 348 -1.38 -17.65 9.42
C GLY A 348 -1.86 -17.11 10.76
N PRO A 349 -2.55 -17.93 11.56
CA PRO A 349 -3.06 -17.51 12.87
C PRO A 349 -1.94 -16.99 13.77
N GLY A 350 -1.96 -15.68 14.04
CA GLY A 350 -1.05 -15.02 14.98
C GLY A 350 0.37 -14.73 14.48
N TYR A 351 0.66 -14.92 13.18
CA TYR A 351 1.99 -14.61 12.63
C TYR A 351 1.98 -14.14 11.16
N LEU A 352 3.02 -13.40 10.80
CA LEU A 352 3.38 -13.07 9.43
C LEU A 352 4.90 -13.03 9.28
N LEU A 353 5.42 -13.85 8.39
CA LEU A 353 6.81 -13.81 7.92
C LEU A 353 6.86 -13.06 6.60
N SER A 354 7.51 -11.90 6.60
CA SER A 354 7.65 -11.00 5.45
C SER A 354 9.06 -11.06 4.91
N ALA A 355 9.21 -11.31 3.61
CA ALA A 355 10.47 -11.08 2.92
C ALA A 355 10.77 -9.58 2.85
N GLY A 356 12.05 -9.27 2.83
CA GLY A 356 12.54 -7.90 2.71
C GLY A 356 12.86 -7.47 1.28
N GLY A 357 12.71 -8.37 0.31
CA GLY A 357 12.91 -8.08 -1.10
C GLY A 357 14.39 -7.95 -1.50
N ALA A 358 14.67 -7.27 -2.61
CA ALA A 358 16.02 -7.05 -3.10
C ALA A 358 16.15 -5.71 -3.81
N ASN A 359 17.25 -4.99 -3.57
CA ASN A 359 17.55 -3.78 -4.32
C ASN A 359 17.95 -4.13 -5.76
N ARG A 360 17.39 -3.44 -6.77
CA ARG A 360 17.68 -3.67 -8.21
C ARG A 360 18.60 -2.59 -8.80
N GLY A 361 19.53 -2.10 -8.00
CA GLY A 361 20.47 -1.04 -8.37
C GLY A 361 19.93 0.36 -8.07
N PHE A 362 20.82 1.36 -8.14
CA PHE A 362 20.52 2.73 -7.72
C PHE A 362 19.39 3.39 -8.53
N ARG A 363 19.20 3.01 -9.80
CA ARG A 363 18.11 3.54 -10.64
C ARG A 363 16.75 2.92 -10.35
N SER A 364 16.71 1.78 -9.65
CA SER A 364 15.45 1.13 -9.32
C SER A 364 14.63 1.92 -8.29
N HIS A 365 15.31 2.69 -7.43
CA HIS A 365 14.72 3.32 -6.24
C HIS A 365 14.16 2.32 -5.22
N ILE A 366 14.45 1.03 -5.36
CA ILE A 366 13.93 0.00 -4.45
C ILE A 366 14.81 -0.09 -3.22
N VAL A 367 14.21 -0.03 -2.04
CA VAL A 367 14.85 -0.28 -0.76
C VAL A 367 14.50 -1.68 -0.29
N ALA A 368 15.53 -2.52 -0.12
CA ALA A 368 15.38 -3.81 0.54
C ALA A 368 15.27 -3.62 2.06
N ARG A 369 14.46 -4.45 2.69
CA ARG A 369 14.25 -4.52 4.14
C ARG A 369 14.82 -5.83 4.69
N PRO A 370 14.89 -6.00 6.02
CA PRO A 370 15.16 -7.31 6.60
C PRO A 370 14.03 -8.29 6.32
N VAL A 371 14.31 -9.60 6.34
CA VAL A 371 13.24 -10.60 6.53
C VAL A 371 12.72 -10.41 7.95
N THR A 372 11.41 -10.32 8.16
CA THR A 372 10.82 -9.99 9.47
C THR A 372 9.70 -10.94 9.82
N LEU A 373 9.74 -11.50 11.03
CA LEU A 373 8.63 -12.23 11.64
C LEU A 373 7.86 -11.29 12.56
N LEU A 374 6.61 -11.02 12.21
CA LEU A 374 5.63 -10.37 13.06
C LEU A 374 4.81 -11.45 13.78
N LEU A 375 4.56 -11.23 15.08
CA LEU A 375 3.69 -12.06 15.92
C LEU A 375 2.55 -11.18 16.43
N SER A 376 1.40 -11.73 16.79
CA SER A 376 0.28 -10.97 17.40
C SER A 376 0.54 -10.60 18.88
N ASP A 377 1.70 -10.00 19.12
CA ASP A 377 2.19 -9.54 20.42
C ASP A 377 1.92 -8.05 20.68
N GLY A 378 1.71 -7.26 19.62
CA GLY A 378 1.48 -5.82 19.65
C GLY A 378 2.71 -4.97 19.35
N SER A 379 3.86 -5.56 19.05
CA SER A 379 5.12 -4.85 18.78
C SER A 379 5.01 -3.93 17.57
N THR A 380 5.28 -2.63 17.73
CA THR A 380 5.17 -1.63 16.63
C THR A 380 6.50 -1.29 15.98
N GLU A 381 7.57 -1.94 16.41
CA GLU A 381 8.94 -1.61 16.02
C GLU A 381 9.71 -2.87 15.57
N ILE A 382 10.58 -2.72 14.57
CA ILE A 382 11.33 -3.86 14.01
C ILE A 382 12.32 -4.50 15.02
N GLN A 383 12.90 -3.72 15.94
CA GLN A 383 13.81 -4.22 16.96
C GLN A 383 13.14 -5.18 17.96
N ASP A 384 11.82 -5.08 18.09
CA ASP A 384 11.02 -5.94 18.95
C ASP A 384 10.52 -7.18 18.21
N CYS A 385 10.92 -7.36 16.94
CA CYS A 385 10.58 -8.49 16.09
C CYS A 385 11.82 -9.34 15.77
N PHE A 386 11.63 -10.65 15.55
CA PHE A 386 12.69 -11.48 14.97
C PHE A 386 12.94 -11.04 13.53
N HIS A 387 14.19 -10.82 13.14
CA HIS A 387 14.49 -10.42 11.78
C HIS A 387 15.89 -10.84 11.31
N ILE A 388 16.04 -11.04 10.00
CA ILE A 388 17.32 -11.39 9.37
C ILE A 388 17.70 -10.28 8.39
N ARG A 389 18.82 -9.60 8.65
CA ARG A 389 19.36 -8.58 7.74
C ARG A 389 20.24 -9.27 6.69
N GLY A 390 20.30 -8.70 5.50
CA GLY A 390 21.32 -9.11 4.54
C GLY A 390 22.71 -8.67 4.99
N LYS A 391 23.75 -9.32 4.48
CA LYS A 391 25.13 -8.91 4.74
C LYS A 391 25.46 -7.59 4.03
N GLY A 392 26.07 -6.66 4.75
CA GLY A 392 26.49 -5.36 4.23
C GLY A 392 25.36 -4.31 4.25
N PRO A 393 25.47 -3.24 3.45
CA PRO A 393 24.45 -2.19 3.38
C PRO A 393 23.19 -2.65 2.62
N TRP A 394 22.02 -2.04 2.91
CA TRP A 394 20.72 -2.46 2.37
C TRP A 394 20.67 -2.60 0.83
N PHE A 395 21.46 -1.80 0.11
CA PHE A 395 21.49 -1.85 -1.36
C PHE A 395 22.24 -3.08 -1.90
N SER A 396 22.95 -3.87 -1.09
CA SER A 396 23.52 -5.16 -1.52
C SER A 396 22.63 -6.35 -1.20
N TRP A 397 21.54 -6.15 -0.47
CA TRP A 397 20.73 -7.25 0.04
C TRP A 397 19.88 -7.94 -1.03
N ASN A 398 19.73 -9.26 -0.85
CA ASN A 398 18.68 -10.10 -1.41
C ASN A 398 18.04 -10.87 -0.25
N THR A 399 17.05 -10.26 0.40
CA THR A 399 16.31 -10.79 1.55
C THR A 399 14.98 -11.41 1.09
N THR A 400 15.02 -12.15 -0.02
CA THR A 400 13.85 -12.85 -0.59
C THR A 400 13.69 -14.29 -0.07
N GLY A 401 14.58 -14.77 0.81
CA GLY A 401 14.56 -16.13 1.35
C GLY A 401 13.43 -16.35 2.36
N VAL A 402 12.19 -16.37 1.89
CA VAL A 402 10.99 -16.73 2.64
C VAL A 402 10.25 -17.80 1.87
N TYR A 403 9.85 -18.86 2.57
CA TYR A 403 8.96 -19.92 2.12
C TYR A 403 7.91 -20.20 3.21
N SER A 404 7.02 -21.15 2.98
CA SER A 404 6.01 -21.55 3.98
C SER A 404 6.67 -21.93 5.31
N ARG A 405 6.42 -21.13 6.36
CA ARG A 405 6.94 -21.31 7.73
C ARG A 405 8.47 -21.35 7.84
N PHE A 406 9.18 -20.79 6.86
CA PHE A 406 10.64 -20.81 6.81
C PHE A 406 11.21 -19.52 6.25
N ALA A 407 12.32 -19.06 6.81
CA ALA A 407 13.12 -17.98 6.25
C ALA A 407 14.61 -18.23 6.41
N CYS A 408 15.38 -17.74 5.45
CA CYS A 408 16.83 -17.68 5.51
C CYS A 408 17.37 -16.39 4.85
N ALA A 409 18.52 -15.92 5.31
CA ALA A 409 19.34 -14.96 4.58
C ALA A 409 20.82 -15.12 4.96
N ASN A 410 21.71 -14.44 4.24
CA ASN A 410 23.16 -14.51 4.46
C ASN A 410 23.69 -13.67 5.64
N GLY A 411 22.81 -13.21 6.53
CA GLY A 411 23.17 -12.46 7.73
C GLY A 411 22.59 -13.06 9.00
N SER A 412 22.98 -12.51 10.14
CA SER A 412 22.60 -12.99 11.47
C SER A 412 21.12 -12.76 11.79
N VAL A 413 20.59 -13.59 12.68
CA VAL A 413 19.22 -13.46 13.16
C VAL A 413 19.22 -12.54 14.38
N HIS A 414 18.50 -11.43 14.27
CA HIS A 414 18.15 -10.62 15.42
C HIS A 414 17.01 -11.28 16.19
N VAL A 415 17.20 -11.39 17.51
CA VAL A 415 16.20 -11.87 18.46
C VAL A 415 15.80 -10.70 19.36
N PRO A 416 14.49 -10.44 19.58
CA PRO A 416 14.04 -9.39 20.48
C PRO A 416 14.64 -9.55 21.89
N ALA A 417 15.07 -8.44 22.51
CA ALA A 417 15.74 -8.47 23.82
C ALA A 417 14.86 -9.06 24.94
N THR A 418 13.55 -9.02 24.77
CA THR A 418 12.55 -9.56 25.70
C THR A 418 12.41 -11.08 25.62
N MET A 419 12.97 -11.73 24.60
CA MET A 419 12.86 -13.17 24.36
C MET A 419 14.07 -13.92 24.89
N GLN A 420 13.81 -14.99 25.64
CA GLN A 420 14.83 -15.94 26.09
C GLN A 420 14.60 -17.30 25.45
N PRO A 421 15.67 -18.05 25.10
CA PRO A 421 15.51 -19.39 24.57
C PRO A 421 14.90 -20.30 25.63
N VAL A 422 13.95 -21.12 25.22
CA VAL A 422 13.32 -22.16 26.06
C VAL A 422 13.97 -23.53 25.87
N ALA A 423 14.76 -23.70 24.80
CA ALA A 423 15.67 -24.83 24.60
C ALA A 423 16.81 -24.38 23.68
N GLU A 424 18.01 -24.95 23.84
CA GLU A 424 19.18 -24.61 23.02
C GLU A 424 20.14 -25.79 22.88
N GLY A 425 20.81 -25.88 21.73
CA GLY A 425 21.77 -26.95 21.46
C GLY A 425 22.32 -26.90 20.04
N TYR A 426 23.63 -27.13 19.88
CA TYR A 426 24.30 -27.24 18.58
C TYR A 426 24.01 -26.08 17.61
N GLY A 427 23.98 -24.84 18.12
CA GLY A 427 23.73 -23.63 17.33
C GLY A 427 22.24 -23.29 17.13
N TRP A 428 21.33 -24.18 17.51
CA TRP A 428 19.89 -23.93 17.53
C TRP A 428 19.43 -23.34 18.85
N ARG A 429 18.47 -22.42 18.77
CA ARG A 429 17.72 -21.86 19.91
C ARG A 429 16.23 -21.91 19.58
N ILE A 430 15.44 -22.43 20.51
CA ILE A 430 13.99 -22.48 20.42
C ILE A 430 13.42 -21.37 21.28
N TYR A 431 12.52 -20.58 20.73
CA TYR A 431 11.78 -19.54 21.44
C TYR A 431 10.30 -19.86 21.45
N ARG A 432 9.61 -19.42 22.49
CA ARG A 432 8.16 -19.50 22.59
C ARG A 432 7.57 -18.10 22.42
N ALA A 433 6.63 -17.95 21.49
CA ALA A 433 5.94 -16.68 21.34
C ALA A 433 5.10 -16.37 22.59
N VAL A 434 4.99 -15.09 22.94
CA VAL A 434 4.09 -14.65 24.01
C VAL A 434 2.63 -14.88 23.61
N ARG A 435 2.30 -14.57 22.35
CA ARG A 435 1.00 -14.81 21.73
C ARG A 435 1.19 -15.19 20.24
N PRO A 436 0.67 -16.35 19.78
CA PRO A 436 0.01 -17.41 20.57
C PRO A 436 1.02 -18.25 21.37
N LYS A 437 0.63 -18.79 22.54
CA LYS A 437 1.55 -19.49 23.48
C LYS A 437 2.12 -20.81 22.94
N ASP A 438 1.42 -21.44 22.01
CA ASP A 438 1.79 -22.72 21.41
C ASP A 438 2.59 -22.55 20.12
N PHE A 439 3.06 -21.33 19.86
CA PHE A 439 3.89 -21.01 18.72
C PHE A 439 5.37 -21.10 19.12
N LEU A 440 6.09 -22.04 18.50
CA LEU A 440 7.53 -22.18 18.67
C LEU A 440 8.27 -21.65 17.46
N ILE A 441 9.41 -21.01 17.72
CA ILE A 441 10.29 -20.41 16.73
C ILE A 441 11.66 -21.05 16.90
N ALA A 442 12.13 -21.77 15.89
CA ALA A 442 13.49 -22.27 15.86
C ALA A 442 14.39 -21.27 15.13
N VAL A 443 15.47 -20.88 15.79
CA VAL A 443 16.48 -19.95 15.28
C VAL A 443 17.80 -20.70 15.17
N TYR A 444 18.42 -20.60 14.01
CA TYR A 444 19.80 -21.01 13.79
C TYR A 444 20.57 -19.85 13.18
N GLU A 445 21.83 -19.69 13.57
CA GLU A 445 22.73 -18.78 12.88
C GLU A 445 24.17 -19.27 12.91
N ASP A 446 24.87 -19.09 11.79
CA ASP A 446 26.32 -19.17 11.71
C ASP A 446 26.88 -17.91 11.01
N LYS A 447 28.16 -17.94 10.60
CA LYS A 447 28.80 -16.80 9.92
C LYS A 447 28.30 -16.56 8.49
N ARG A 448 27.50 -17.47 7.92
CA ARG A 448 27.07 -17.49 6.51
C ARG A 448 25.56 -17.50 6.34
N VAL A 449 24.81 -18.03 7.30
CA VAL A 449 23.35 -18.14 7.19
C VAL A 449 22.68 -17.88 8.53
N GLY A 450 21.59 -17.12 8.50
CA GLY A 450 20.59 -17.05 9.56
C GLY A 450 19.31 -17.72 9.09
N ILE A 451 18.67 -18.50 9.96
CA ILE A 451 17.45 -19.27 9.68
C ILE A 451 16.40 -19.01 10.75
N LEU A 452 15.16 -18.84 10.29
CA LEU A 452 13.95 -18.91 11.11
C LEU A 452 13.07 -20.05 10.59
N SER A 453 12.66 -20.97 11.47
CA SER A 453 11.67 -22.00 11.16
C SER A 453 10.53 -21.93 12.18
N LEU A 454 9.30 -21.93 11.67
CA LEU A 454 8.09 -21.61 12.45
C LEU A 454 7.25 -22.86 12.67
N PHE A 455 6.82 -23.05 13.91
CA PHE A 455 6.01 -24.18 14.34
C PHE A 455 4.74 -23.66 15.02
N PRO A 456 3.76 -23.18 14.25
CA PRO A 456 2.44 -22.87 14.78
C PRO A 456 1.78 -24.14 15.33
N GLU A 457 1.06 -24.01 16.45
CA GLU A 457 0.31 -25.12 17.08
C GLU A 457 1.19 -26.34 17.43
N CYS A 458 2.42 -26.10 17.89
CA CYS A 458 3.35 -27.16 18.20
C CYS A 458 2.94 -27.91 19.47
N ALA A 459 2.51 -29.17 19.32
CA ALA A 459 2.19 -30.05 20.43
C ALA A 459 3.42 -30.63 21.15
N GLN A 460 4.61 -30.52 20.54
CA GLN A 460 5.86 -31.00 21.12
C GLN A 460 6.38 -30.04 22.20
N THR A 461 7.14 -30.58 23.16
CA THR A 461 7.91 -29.72 24.07
C THR A 461 9.06 -29.05 23.29
N PRO A 462 9.59 -27.90 23.75
CA PRO A 462 10.73 -27.25 23.10
C PRO A 462 11.94 -28.17 22.93
N GLU A 463 12.22 -29.04 23.90
CA GLU A 463 13.32 -29.99 23.88
C GLU A 463 13.08 -31.08 22.83
N SER A 464 11.87 -31.63 22.78
CA SER A 464 11.51 -32.64 21.77
C SER A 464 11.55 -32.07 20.35
N LEU A 465 11.13 -30.81 20.17
CA LEU A 465 11.26 -30.11 18.89
C LEU A 465 12.73 -29.90 18.52
N LEU A 466 13.56 -29.47 19.48
CA LEU A 466 15.00 -29.30 19.27
C LEU A 466 15.66 -30.63 18.86
N GLU A 467 15.37 -31.72 19.57
CA GLU A 467 15.85 -33.06 19.22
C GLU A 467 15.41 -33.48 17.82
N ALA A 468 14.15 -33.24 17.46
CA ALA A 468 13.63 -33.54 16.12
C ALA A 468 14.33 -32.72 15.03
N ILE A 469 14.61 -31.44 15.26
CA ILE A 469 15.37 -30.60 14.33
C ILE A 469 16.80 -31.11 14.20
N LEU A 470 17.48 -31.43 15.30
CA LEU A 470 18.86 -31.91 15.29
C LEU A 470 19.01 -33.27 14.62
N ALA A 471 17.99 -34.14 14.73
CA ALA A 471 18.00 -35.45 14.08
C ALA A 471 18.09 -35.36 12.54
N VAL A 472 17.54 -34.30 11.94
CA VAL A 472 17.51 -34.11 10.48
C VAL A 472 18.39 -32.95 9.99
N ASN A 473 18.81 -32.05 10.87
CA ASN A 473 19.65 -30.88 10.57
C ASN A 473 20.90 -30.77 11.46
N GLY A 474 21.48 -31.90 11.88
CA GLY A 474 22.65 -31.91 12.76
C GLY A 474 23.96 -31.45 12.09
N ASP A 475 24.03 -31.45 10.76
CA ASP A 475 25.20 -30.98 10.01
C ASP A 475 25.10 -29.48 9.68
N SER A 476 25.96 -28.70 10.33
CA SER A 476 26.06 -27.25 10.11
C SER A 476 26.48 -26.85 8.70
N GLU A 477 27.24 -27.70 7.98
CA GLU A 477 27.63 -27.38 6.60
C GLU A 477 26.45 -27.53 5.65
N SER A 478 25.66 -28.60 5.79
CA SER A 478 24.40 -28.78 5.04
C SER A 478 23.41 -27.65 5.27
N LEU A 479 23.32 -27.12 6.49
CA LEU A 479 22.42 -26.00 6.85
C LEU A 479 22.68 -24.70 6.08
N ARG A 480 23.82 -24.57 5.39
CA ARG A 480 24.11 -23.38 4.57
C ARG A 480 23.28 -23.30 3.31
N THR A 481 22.78 -24.44 2.82
CA THR A 481 22.03 -24.51 1.55
C THR A 481 20.80 -25.39 1.63
N ARG A 482 20.55 -26.07 2.76
CA ARG A 482 19.45 -27.02 2.90
C ARG A 482 18.91 -27.06 4.33
N PHE A 483 17.60 -27.09 4.46
CA PHE A 483 16.89 -27.31 5.72
C PHE A 483 15.83 -28.39 5.54
N ILE A 484 15.69 -29.28 6.53
CA ILE A 484 14.66 -30.31 6.56
C ILE A 484 13.73 -29.99 7.73
N HIS A 485 12.45 -29.72 7.45
CA HIS A 485 11.45 -29.62 8.50
C HIS A 485 11.28 -30.99 9.18
N PRO A 486 10.99 -31.04 10.49
CA PRO A 486 10.65 -32.28 11.19
C PRO A 486 9.49 -33.08 10.57
N ASP A 487 8.62 -32.46 9.77
CA ASP A 487 7.55 -33.13 9.01
C ASP A 487 8.02 -33.82 7.72
N GLY A 488 9.31 -33.70 7.40
CA GLY A 488 9.94 -34.26 6.21
C GLY A 488 10.08 -33.29 5.04
N THR A 489 9.49 -32.09 5.11
CA THR A 489 9.61 -31.09 4.03
C THR A 489 11.08 -30.70 3.85
N VAL A 490 11.61 -30.82 2.64
CA VAL A 490 13.00 -30.47 2.32
C VAL A 490 13.04 -29.16 1.55
N LEU A 491 13.78 -28.19 2.06
CA LEU A 491 13.99 -26.89 1.42
C LEU A 491 15.46 -26.72 1.07
N GLU A 492 15.75 -26.32 -0.17
CA GLU A 492 17.09 -25.94 -0.61
C GLU A 492 17.10 -24.45 -0.99
N TYR A 493 18.20 -23.77 -0.72
CA TYR A 493 18.33 -22.32 -0.85
C TYR A 493 19.78 -21.89 -1.09
N GLU A 494 19.93 -20.70 -1.67
CA GLU A 494 21.19 -20.03 -1.92
C GLU A 494 21.16 -18.65 -1.26
N PRO A 495 21.67 -18.48 -0.02
CA PRO A 495 21.58 -17.22 0.71
C PRO A 495 22.27 -16.03 0.02
N ASP A 496 23.25 -16.32 -0.83
CA ASP A 496 24.01 -15.34 -1.63
C ASP A 496 23.49 -15.21 -3.07
N ALA A 497 22.27 -15.69 -3.36
CA ALA A 497 21.67 -15.64 -4.69
C ALA A 497 21.74 -14.22 -5.29
N PRO A 498 22.08 -14.09 -6.58
CA PRO A 498 22.19 -12.79 -7.21
C PRO A 498 20.83 -12.08 -7.23
N LYS A 499 20.87 -10.74 -7.28
CA LYS A 499 19.66 -9.92 -7.44
C LYS A 499 18.95 -10.30 -8.74
N GLY A 500 17.62 -10.44 -8.68
CA GLY A 500 16.80 -10.93 -9.79
C GLY A 500 16.45 -12.41 -9.64
N THR A 501 17.06 -13.08 -8.66
CA THR A 501 16.89 -14.49 -8.37
C THR A 501 16.38 -14.67 -6.95
N TRP A 502 15.30 -15.42 -6.79
CA TRP A 502 14.79 -15.82 -5.48
C TRP A 502 15.80 -16.72 -4.76
N VAL A 503 15.99 -16.47 -3.47
CA VAL A 503 16.91 -17.24 -2.61
C VAL A 503 16.53 -18.72 -2.50
N MET A 504 15.24 -19.07 -2.54
CA MET A 504 14.80 -20.47 -2.48
C MET A 504 15.03 -21.19 -3.82
N GLU A 505 15.55 -22.41 -3.80
CA GLU A 505 15.88 -23.20 -5.00
C GLU A 505 14.89 -24.33 -5.25
N THR A 506 14.66 -25.16 -4.25
CA THR A 506 13.78 -26.32 -4.35
C THR A 506 12.92 -26.46 -3.09
N ALA A 507 11.75 -27.07 -3.26
CA ALA A 507 10.91 -27.57 -2.18
C ALA A 507 10.51 -29.01 -2.52
N ASP A 508 10.82 -29.94 -1.64
CA ASP A 508 10.60 -31.39 -1.81
C ASP A 508 11.16 -31.94 -3.13
N GLY A 509 12.34 -31.45 -3.51
CA GLY A 509 13.02 -31.81 -4.76
C GLY A 509 12.41 -31.21 -6.02
N GLN A 510 11.31 -30.44 -5.91
CA GLN A 510 10.74 -29.69 -7.01
C GLN A 510 11.43 -28.33 -7.15
N ALA A 511 11.95 -28.04 -8.33
CA ALA A 511 12.56 -26.76 -8.63
C ALA A 511 11.53 -25.63 -8.55
N LEU A 512 11.90 -24.55 -7.86
CA LEU A 512 11.10 -23.34 -7.75
C LEU A 512 11.43 -22.38 -8.90
N GLU A 513 10.44 -21.63 -9.37
CA GLU A 513 10.68 -20.55 -10.34
C GLU A 513 11.36 -19.37 -9.62
N ARG A 514 12.67 -19.20 -9.85
CA ARG A 514 13.49 -18.22 -9.14
C ARG A 514 13.56 -16.86 -9.82
N ALA A 515 13.28 -16.77 -11.12
CA ALA A 515 13.37 -15.52 -11.87
C ALA A 515 12.12 -14.65 -11.61
N TYR A 516 12.13 -13.93 -10.51
CA TYR A 516 10.97 -13.17 -10.04
C TYR A 516 10.59 -11.96 -10.92
N ASP A 517 11.47 -11.56 -11.83
CA ASP A 517 11.19 -10.54 -12.86
C ASP A 517 10.05 -10.96 -13.81
N ALA A 518 9.80 -12.27 -13.94
CA ALA A 518 8.75 -12.85 -14.78
C ALA A 518 7.53 -13.35 -13.99
N TRP A 519 7.54 -13.21 -12.66
CA TRP A 519 6.40 -13.63 -11.85
C TRP A 519 5.15 -12.81 -12.19
N PRO A 520 3.96 -13.43 -12.21
CA PRO A 520 2.71 -12.68 -12.27
C PRO A 520 2.52 -11.82 -11.01
N GLN A 521 1.56 -10.90 -11.05
CA GLN A 521 1.29 -9.98 -9.95
C GLN A 521 0.87 -10.70 -8.67
N PHE A 522 0.33 -11.92 -8.79
CA PHE A 522 -0.07 -12.77 -7.69
C PHE A 522 0.20 -14.25 -7.95
N ILE A 523 0.84 -14.90 -7.00
CA ILE A 523 0.93 -16.36 -6.91
C ILE A 523 0.66 -16.73 -5.45
N GLY A 524 -0.25 -17.64 -5.18
CA GLY A 524 -0.46 -18.07 -3.81
C GLY A 524 -1.40 -19.25 -3.69
N ASP A 525 -1.28 -19.92 -2.56
CA ASP A 525 -2.24 -20.92 -2.10
C ASP A 525 -3.12 -20.26 -1.04
N LEU A 526 -4.33 -19.88 -1.45
CA LEU A 526 -5.34 -19.23 -0.63
C LEU A 526 -6.71 -19.79 -0.99
N ALA A 527 -7.61 -19.79 0.00
CA ALA A 527 -9.03 -19.91 -0.29
C ALA A 527 -9.47 -18.82 -1.30
N PRO A 528 -10.43 -19.12 -2.19
CA PRO A 528 -10.93 -18.13 -3.14
C PRO A 528 -11.36 -16.83 -2.45
N ILE A 529 -10.82 -15.71 -2.91
CA ILE A 529 -11.17 -14.37 -2.44
C ILE A 529 -12.20 -13.76 -3.40
N HIS A 530 -13.14 -13.00 -2.87
CA HIS A 530 -14.15 -12.30 -3.65
C HIS A 530 -14.14 -10.81 -3.34
N PHE A 531 -14.34 -9.98 -4.36
CA PHE A 531 -14.45 -8.53 -4.21
C PHE A 531 -15.88 -8.04 -3.89
N SER A 532 -16.64 -8.89 -3.16
CA SER A 532 -18.00 -8.59 -2.70
C SER A 532 -18.01 -7.69 -1.45
N ARG A 533 -18.99 -6.79 -1.35
CA ARG A 533 -19.10 -5.76 -0.29
C ARG A 533 -20.30 -5.99 0.62
#